data_AF-A0A1G1KFP7-F1
#
_entry.id   AF-A0A1G1KFP7-F1
#
_cell.length_a   1.000
_cell.length_b   1.000
_cell.length_c   1.000
_cell.angle_alpha   90.00
_cell.angle_beta   90.00
_cell.angle_gamma   90.00
#
_symmetry.space_group_name_H-M   'P 1'
#
loop_
_entity.id
_entity.type
_entity.pdbx_description
1 polymer ?
#
loop_
_entity_poly.entity_id
_entity_poly.type
_entity_poly.pdbx_seq_one_letter_code
_entity_poly.pdbx_strand_id
1 'polypeptide(L)'
;MIGDIYGEPGRKALERFVVPMKQKGEADFVVANCENSAGGSGVTPAVARELFQNGCDVLTGGDHFFDKRQELEEYAGKETRLLRPVNYPQAAFGHGSCVIECKGVKIGVLHAAGQVFMRYAFDSPFFAADDQLKKWDADGMKVRIVDFHAEATSEKVAFSWYVDGRVSAVGGTHTHIQTADERVTAAGTACISDLGMTGPYDSVIGAEKGPI
;
A
#
# COMPACT_ATOMS: atom_id res chain seq x y z
N MET A 1 3.22 8.13 3.18
CA MET A 1 3.12 6.73 2.71
C MET A 1 4.51 6.14 2.70
N ILE A 2 4.64 4.85 2.98
CA ILE A 2 5.91 4.12 2.98
C ILE A 2 5.78 3.01 1.94
N GLY A 3 6.75 2.89 1.04
CA GLY A 3 6.78 1.82 0.04
C GLY A 3 7.15 0.46 0.64
N ASP A 4 7.47 -0.50 -0.22
CA ASP A 4 7.53 -1.93 0.09
C ASP A 4 8.49 -2.25 1.26
N ILE A 5 7.94 -2.65 2.40
CA ILE A 5 8.73 -3.07 3.56
C ILE A 5 9.27 -4.48 3.30
N TYR A 6 10.60 -4.60 3.22
CA TYR A 6 11.28 -5.83 2.86
C TYR A 6 12.03 -6.46 4.03
N GLY A 7 11.55 -7.62 4.47
CA GLY A 7 12.18 -8.45 5.50
C GLY A 7 12.42 -7.74 6.83
N GLU A 8 13.27 -8.34 7.68
CA GLU A 8 13.63 -7.76 8.98
C GLU A 8 14.29 -6.37 8.88
N PRO A 9 15.19 -6.09 7.92
CA PRO A 9 15.80 -4.77 7.79
C PRO A 9 14.76 -3.66 7.56
N GLY A 10 13.74 -3.92 6.74
CA GLY A 10 12.64 -2.99 6.52
C GLY A 10 11.84 -2.72 7.79
N ARG A 11 11.48 -3.77 8.55
CA ARG A 11 10.73 -3.61 9.80
C ARG A 11 11.50 -2.82 10.86
N LYS A 12 12.81 -3.06 10.98
CA LYS A 12 13.70 -2.30 11.87
C LYS A 12 13.85 -0.84 11.45
N ALA A 13 13.82 -0.54 10.16
CA ALA A 13 13.83 0.84 9.68
C ALA A 13 12.58 1.59 10.15
N LEU A 14 11.41 0.95 10.10
CA LEU A 14 10.16 1.54 10.61
C LEU A 14 10.24 1.85 12.10
N GLU A 15 10.67 0.90 12.92
CA GLU A 15 10.87 1.12 14.36
C GLU A 15 11.80 2.32 14.61
N ARG A 16 12.92 2.39 13.88
CA ARG A 16 13.94 3.42 14.06
C ARG A 16 13.48 4.82 13.62
N PHE A 17 12.70 4.93 12.55
CA PHE A 17 12.37 6.21 11.92
C PHE A 17 10.92 6.64 12.12
N VAL A 18 9.95 5.75 11.93
CA VAL A 18 8.53 6.09 11.97
C VAL A 18 8.05 6.34 13.39
N VAL A 19 8.49 5.54 14.36
CA VAL A 19 8.08 5.71 15.76
C VAL A 19 8.48 7.09 16.29
N PRO A 20 9.75 7.55 16.16
CA PRO A 20 10.11 8.92 16.55
C PRO A 20 9.37 10.00 15.76
N MET A 21 9.14 9.81 14.46
CA MET A 21 8.40 10.79 13.64
C MET A 21 6.97 10.99 14.17
N LYS A 22 6.24 9.91 14.48
CA LYS A 22 4.90 10.01 15.08
C LYS A 22 4.93 10.66 16.46
N GLN A 23 5.90 10.30 17.31
CA GLN A 23 6.05 10.90 18.65
C GLN A 23 6.31 12.40 18.61
N LYS A 24 7.05 12.88 17.60
CA LYS A 24 7.32 14.31 17.38
C LYS A 24 6.17 15.05 16.67
N GLY A 25 5.14 14.34 16.22
CA GLY A 25 4.05 14.91 15.44
C GLY A 25 4.44 15.29 14.01
N GLU A 26 5.53 14.72 13.48
CA GLU A 26 5.96 14.92 12.08
C GLU A 26 5.09 14.11 11.10
N ALA A 27 4.41 13.07 11.59
CA ALA A 27 3.43 12.29 10.83
C ALA A 27 2.22 11.96 11.71
N ASP A 28 1.03 12.32 11.21
CA ASP A 28 -0.24 12.04 11.89
C ASP A 28 -0.85 10.69 11.49
N PHE A 29 -0.57 10.26 10.26
CA PHE A 29 -1.15 9.06 9.68
C PHE A 29 -0.15 8.38 8.73
N VAL A 30 0.00 7.06 8.86
CA VAL A 30 0.98 6.26 8.15
C VAL A 30 0.30 5.10 7.45
N VAL A 31 0.37 5.11 6.12
CA VAL A 31 0.06 3.96 5.25
C VAL A 31 1.38 3.36 4.81
N ALA A 32 1.54 2.05 4.96
CA ALA A 32 2.77 1.36 4.58
C ALA A 32 2.48 0.05 3.84
N ASN A 33 3.24 -0.22 2.78
CA ASN A 33 3.14 -1.47 2.06
C ASN A 33 3.96 -2.57 2.75
N CYS A 34 3.31 -3.67 3.14
CA CYS A 34 3.90 -4.76 3.90
C CYS A 34 4.08 -6.07 3.13
N GLU A 35 3.94 -6.06 1.80
CA GLU A 35 3.85 -7.30 1.05
C GLU A 35 5.09 -8.19 1.09
N ASN A 36 6.26 -7.63 1.41
CA ASN A 36 7.54 -8.35 1.51
C ASN A 36 8.05 -8.46 2.96
N SER A 37 7.20 -8.19 3.94
CA SER A 37 7.62 -8.03 5.34
C SER A 37 7.95 -9.34 6.05
N ALA A 38 7.40 -10.48 5.63
CA ALA A 38 7.63 -11.78 6.25
C ALA A 38 8.66 -12.62 5.49
N GLY A 39 9.94 -12.31 5.69
CA GLY A 39 11.04 -13.06 5.07
C GLY A 39 11.14 -12.84 3.55
N GLY A 40 10.78 -11.64 3.08
CA GLY A 40 10.90 -11.24 1.68
C GLY A 40 9.68 -11.53 0.81
N SER A 41 8.64 -12.20 1.34
CA SER A 41 7.38 -12.43 0.63
C SER A 41 6.23 -12.73 1.60
N GLY A 42 5.14 -12.00 1.42
CA GLY A 42 3.94 -12.02 2.23
C GLY A 42 4.09 -11.31 3.58
N VAL A 43 3.04 -11.45 4.37
CA VAL A 43 2.94 -10.93 5.74
C VAL A 43 2.32 -12.01 6.63
N THR A 44 2.79 -12.12 7.88
CA THR A 44 2.15 -12.97 8.90
C THR A 44 1.39 -12.11 9.92
N PRO A 45 0.43 -12.67 10.67
CA PRO A 45 -0.27 -11.91 11.71
C PRO A 45 0.66 -11.30 12.76
N ALA A 46 1.77 -11.97 13.08
CA ALA A 46 2.78 -11.45 14.01
C ALA A 46 3.48 -10.21 13.44
N VAL A 47 3.90 -10.28 12.17
CA VAL A 47 4.55 -9.17 11.48
C VAL A 47 3.60 -7.99 11.28
N ALA A 48 2.34 -8.23 10.88
CA ALA A 48 1.36 -7.16 10.77
C ALA A 48 1.16 -6.41 12.10
N ARG A 49 1.04 -7.16 13.22
CA ARG A 49 0.95 -6.57 14.57
C ARG A 49 2.19 -5.76 14.94
N GLU A 50 3.39 -6.26 14.64
CA GLU A 50 4.65 -5.52 14.83
C GLU A 50 4.62 -4.19 14.07
N LEU A 51 4.21 -4.20 12.81
CA LEU A 51 4.16 -2.99 11.98
C LEU A 51 3.15 -1.96 12.47
N PHE A 52 1.97 -2.40 12.95
CA PHE A 52 1.01 -1.51 13.62
C PHE A 52 1.58 -0.92 14.91
N GLN A 53 2.29 -1.72 15.72
CA GLN A 53 2.97 -1.24 16.93
C GLN A 53 4.07 -0.22 16.62
N ASN A 54 4.74 -0.36 15.47
CA ASN A 54 5.74 0.58 14.95
C ASN A 54 5.14 1.82 14.29
N GLY A 55 3.83 2.06 14.47
CA GLY A 55 3.18 3.31 14.13
C GLY A 55 2.45 3.33 12.80
N CYS A 56 2.43 2.24 12.03
CA CYS A 56 1.57 2.15 10.84
C CYS A 56 0.10 2.19 11.27
N ASP A 57 -0.73 2.97 10.57
CA ASP A 57 -2.16 3.05 10.82
C ASP A 57 -2.94 2.13 9.87
N VAL A 58 -2.46 1.98 8.63
CA VAL A 58 -2.98 1.06 7.61
C VAL A 58 -1.83 0.36 6.92
N LEU A 59 -1.98 -0.94 6.71
CA LEU A 59 -1.06 -1.76 5.94
C LEU A 59 -1.69 -2.14 4.61
N THR A 60 -0.97 -1.92 3.53
CA THR A 60 -1.32 -2.41 2.19
C THR A 60 -0.45 -3.61 1.83
N GLY A 61 -0.94 -4.41 0.89
CA GLY A 61 -0.27 -5.62 0.43
C GLY A 61 0.23 -5.46 -0.99
N GLY A 62 0.17 -6.56 -1.74
CA GLY A 62 0.57 -6.61 -3.13
C GLY A 62 0.24 -7.99 -3.69
N ASP A 63 0.95 -8.43 -4.71
CA ASP A 63 0.76 -9.77 -5.27
C ASP A 63 1.37 -10.87 -4.39
N HIS A 64 2.14 -10.54 -3.35
CA HIS A 64 2.57 -11.49 -2.33
C HIS A 64 1.60 -11.65 -1.14
N PHE A 65 0.47 -10.94 -1.12
CA PHE A 65 -0.47 -10.94 0.03
C PHE A 65 -0.93 -12.35 0.45
N PHE A 66 -1.14 -13.25 -0.52
CA PHE A 66 -1.69 -14.59 -0.27
C PHE A 66 -0.64 -15.67 -0.01
N ASP A 67 0.66 -15.35 -0.02
CA ASP A 67 1.73 -16.36 0.09
C ASP A 67 1.81 -17.02 1.48
N LYS A 68 1.24 -16.38 2.52
CA LYS A 68 1.12 -16.93 3.89
C LYS A 68 -0.33 -17.28 4.26
N ARG A 69 -1.15 -17.67 3.27
CA ARG A 69 -2.60 -17.87 3.43
C ARG A 69 -3.03 -18.63 4.68
N GLN A 70 -2.40 -19.77 4.98
CA GLN A 70 -2.79 -20.64 6.10
C GLN A 70 -2.78 -19.92 7.45
N GLU A 71 -1.85 -18.98 7.64
CA GLU A 71 -1.74 -18.20 8.88
C GLU A 71 -2.52 -16.89 8.80
N LEU A 72 -2.68 -16.33 7.59
CA LEU A 72 -3.19 -14.98 7.39
C LEU A 72 -4.71 -14.90 7.24
N GLU A 73 -5.37 -15.94 6.73
CA GLU A 73 -6.78 -15.91 6.32
C GLU A 73 -7.73 -15.44 7.43
N GLU A 74 -7.65 -16.03 8.63
CA GLU A 74 -8.49 -15.62 9.75
C GLU A 74 -8.19 -14.20 10.21
N TYR A 75 -6.90 -13.84 10.27
CA TYR A 75 -6.46 -12.54 10.75
C TYR A 75 -6.90 -11.42 9.81
N ALA A 76 -6.62 -11.56 8.51
CA ALA A 76 -6.98 -10.58 7.49
C ALA A 76 -8.51 -10.48 7.28
N GLY A 77 -9.27 -11.55 7.59
CA GLY A 77 -10.73 -11.46 7.62
C GLY A 77 -11.26 -10.50 8.70
N LYS A 78 -10.56 -10.39 9.85
CA LYS A 78 -10.97 -9.57 11.00
C LYS A 78 -10.32 -8.19 11.04
N GLU A 79 -9.04 -8.11 10.71
CA GLU A 79 -8.27 -6.86 10.72
C GLU A 79 -8.57 -6.05 9.46
N THR A 80 -9.40 -5.02 9.60
CA THR A 80 -9.84 -4.18 8.48
C THR A 80 -8.77 -3.22 7.98
N ARG A 81 -7.69 -3.01 8.75
CA ARG A 81 -6.58 -2.12 8.39
C ARG A 81 -5.48 -2.81 7.59
N LEU A 82 -5.59 -4.11 7.33
CA LEU A 82 -4.68 -4.87 6.47
C LEU A 82 -5.36 -5.12 5.12
N LEU A 83 -4.90 -4.41 4.09
CA LEU A 83 -5.55 -4.34 2.81
C LEU A 83 -4.87 -5.26 1.78
N ARG A 84 -5.68 -6.03 1.05
CA ARG A 84 -5.30 -6.72 -0.19
C ARG A 84 -5.77 -5.92 -1.40
N PRO A 85 -5.26 -6.17 -2.62
CA PRO A 85 -5.73 -5.46 -3.81
C PRO A 85 -7.25 -5.57 -3.98
N VAL A 86 -7.96 -4.44 -4.04
CA VAL A 86 -9.43 -4.36 -4.11
C VAL A 86 -10.00 -5.10 -5.32
N ASN A 87 -9.24 -5.13 -6.41
CA ASN A 87 -9.54 -5.77 -7.69
C ASN A 87 -9.05 -7.23 -7.77
N TYR A 88 -8.87 -7.88 -6.62
CA TYR A 88 -8.79 -9.33 -6.52
C TYR A 88 -10.19 -9.92 -6.28
N PRO A 89 -10.49 -11.16 -6.73
CA PRO A 89 -11.83 -11.75 -6.63
C PRO A 89 -12.48 -11.60 -5.24
N GLN A 90 -13.72 -11.12 -5.20
CA GLN A 90 -14.42 -10.78 -3.95
C GLN A 90 -14.62 -11.97 -2.99
N ALA A 91 -14.56 -13.20 -3.49
CA ALA A 91 -14.63 -14.40 -2.66
C ALA A 91 -13.35 -14.63 -1.83
N ALA A 92 -12.25 -13.93 -2.12
CA ALA A 92 -11.03 -13.98 -1.33
C ALA A 92 -11.18 -13.21 -0.01
N PHE A 93 -10.51 -13.70 1.03
CA PHE A 93 -10.49 -13.05 2.34
C PHE A 93 -9.75 -11.71 2.30
N GLY A 94 -10.01 -10.89 3.33
CA GLY A 94 -9.38 -9.57 3.48
C GLY A 94 -10.16 -8.44 2.83
N HIS A 95 -9.68 -7.23 3.07
CA HIS A 95 -10.38 -5.98 2.73
C HIS A 95 -9.62 -5.26 1.62
N GLY A 96 -10.32 -4.62 0.67
CA GLY A 96 -9.70 -3.84 -0.40
C GLY A 96 -9.49 -2.36 -0.05
N SER A 97 -10.22 -1.89 0.95
CA SER A 97 -10.22 -0.51 1.41
C SER A 97 -10.62 -0.44 2.88
N CYS A 98 -10.28 0.65 3.54
CA CYS A 98 -10.75 0.96 4.88
C CYS A 98 -10.97 2.45 5.08
N VAL A 99 -11.65 2.81 6.16
CA VAL A 99 -11.81 4.19 6.62
C VAL A 99 -11.36 4.26 8.07
N ILE A 100 -10.37 5.11 8.35
CA ILE A 100 -9.83 5.32 9.69
C ILE A 100 -10.00 6.78 10.09
N GLU A 101 -10.45 7.01 11.32
CA GLU A 101 -10.50 8.36 11.87
C GLU A 101 -9.17 8.68 12.56
N CYS A 102 -8.52 9.76 12.14
CA CYS A 102 -7.32 10.29 12.76
C CYS A 102 -7.52 11.78 13.06
N LYS A 103 -7.38 12.18 14.34
CA LYS A 103 -7.54 13.57 14.80
C LYS A 103 -8.86 14.23 14.32
N GLY A 104 -9.96 13.47 14.32
CA GLY A 104 -11.29 13.94 13.89
C GLY A 104 -11.48 14.02 12.37
N VAL A 105 -10.51 13.56 11.58
CA VAL A 105 -10.59 13.48 10.11
C VAL A 105 -10.74 12.03 9.70
N LYS A 106 -11.78 11.73 8.90
CA LYS A 106 -11.93 10.42 8.25
C LYS A 106 -11.00 10.33 7.05
N ILE A 107 -10.19 9.28 7.01
CA ILE A 107 -9.20 9.01 5.98
C ILE A 107 -9.57 7.67 5.33
N GLY A 108 -9.92 7.71 4.04
CA GLY A 108 -10.12 6.51 3.23
C GLY A 108 -8.78 6.03 2.66
N VAL A 109 -8.47 4.74 2.80
CA VAL A 109 -7.32 4.11 2.16
C VAL A 109 -7.81 3.01 1.23
N LEU A 110 -7.35 3.06 -0.02
CA LEU A 110 -7.66 2.09 -1.07
C LEU A 110 -6.37 1.45 -1.53
N HIS A 111 -6.39 0.14 -1.69
CA HIS A 111 -5.27 -0.59 -2.27
C HIS A 111 -5.75 -1.31 -3.53
N ALA A 112 -5.04 -1.12 -4.64
CA ALA A 112 -5.36 -1.74 -5.92
C ALA A 112 -4.08 -2.25 -6.59
N ALA A 113 -4.21 -3.26 -7.44
CA ALA A 113 -3.10 -3.82 -8.20
C ALA A 113 -3.24 -3.54 -9.70
N GLY A 114 -2.12 -3.37 -10.39
CA GLY A 114 -2.08 -3.30 -11.85
C GLY A 114 -2.42 -4.63 -12.51
N GLN A 115 -2.45 -4.64 -13.85
CA GLN A 115 -2.71 -5.84 -14.65
C GLN A 115 -1.51 -6.18 -15.55
N VAL A 116 -0.69 -5.19 -15.92
CA VAL A 116 0.40 -5.39 -16.86
C VAL A 116 1.62 -5.93 -16.11
N PHE A 117 2.12 -7.09 -16.55
CA PHE A 117 3.27 -7.80 -15.97
C PHE A 117 3.12 -8.22 -14.50
N MET A 118 1.89 -8.35 -14.01
CA MET A 118 1.60 -8.78 -12.64
C MET A 118 1.43 -10.30 -12.53
N ARG A 119 1.68 -10.85 -11.33
CA ARG A 119 1.59 -12.29 -11.03
C ARG A 119 0.19 -12.89 -11.22
N TYR A 120 -0.85 -12.14 -10.89
CA TYR A 120 -2.23 -12.60 -10.98
C TYR A 120 -3.00 -11.84 -12.06
N ALA A 121 -4.03 -12.50 -12.61
CA ALA A 121 -5.03 -11.86 -13.44
C ALA A 121 -6.01 -11.09 -12.54
N PHE A 122 -5.65 -9.85 -12.18
CA PHE A 122 -6.53 -8.95 -11.44
C PHE A 122 -7.65 -8.41 -12.34
N ASP A 123 -8.81 -8.12 -11.75
CA ASP A 123 -9.86 -7.35 -12.41
C ASP A 123 -9.38 -5.90 -12.67
N SER A 124 -10.13 -5.14 -13.47
CA SER A 124 -9.75 -3.76 -13.80
C SER A 124 -9.60 -2.89 -12.53
N PRO A 125 -8.40 -2.35 -12.24
CA PRO A 125 -8.21 -1.46 -11.09
C PRO A 125 -8.97 -0.15 -11.25
N PHE A 126 -9.17 0.30 -12.49
CA PHE A 126 -9.89 1.53 -12.83
C PHE A 126 -11.36 1.45 -12.39
N PHE A 127 -12.04 0.35 -12.70
CA PHE A 127 -13.45 0.16 -12.33
C PHE A 127 -13.60 -0.12 -10.82
N ALA A 128 -12.68 -0.90 -10.24
CA ALA A 128 -12.69 -1.13 -8.80
C ALA A 128 -12.47 0.17 -8.00
N ALA A 129 -11.59 1.05 -8.48
CA ALA A 129 -11.40 2.37 -7.89
C ALA A 129 -12.67 3.22 -8.00
N ASP A 130 -13.31 3.29 -9.17
CA ASP A 130 -14.58 4.02 -9.33
C ASP A 130 -15.66 3.58 -8.35
N ASP A 131 -15.85 2.27 -8.19
CA ASP A 131 -16.86 1.72 -7.29
C ASP A 131 -16.58 2.08 -5.83
N GLN A 132 -15.31 2.11 -5.42
CA GLN A 132 -14.93 2.55 -4.09
C GLN A 132 -15.09 4.07 -3.92
N LEU A 133 -14.65 4.86 -4.91
CA LEU A 133 -14.73 6.32 -4.86
C LEU A 133 -16.18 6.80 -4.81
N LYS A 134 -17.10 6.16 -5.55
CA LYS A 134 -18.54 6.46 -5.47
C LYS A 134 -19.12 6.26 -4.06
N LYS A 135 -18.69 5.21 -3.35
CA LYS A 135 -19.11 4.98 -1.94
C LYS A 135 -18.60 6.10 -1.04
N TRP A 136 -17.34 6.45 -1.19
CA TRP A 136 -16.72 7.54 -0.43
C TRP A 136 -17.29 8.92 -0.77
N ASP A 137 -17.73 9.16 -2.00
CA ASP A 137 -18.47 10.37 -2.39
C ASP A 137 -19.81 10.46 -1.64
N ALA A 138 -20.56 9.36 -1.59
CA ALA A 138 -21.82 9.30 -0.85
C ALA A 138 -21.63 9.55 0.66
N ASP A 139 -20.50 9.11 1.22
CA ASP A 139 -20.13 9.32 2.63
C ASP A 139 -19.47 10.69 2.89
N GLY A 140 -19.30 11.54 1.86
CA GLY A 140 -18.69 12.87 1.97
C GLY A 140 -17.19 12.85 2.29
N MET A 141 -16.49 11.74 2.05
CA MET A 141 -15.08 11.54 2.35
C MET A 141 -14.19 12.56 1.62
N LYS A 142 -13.30 13.24 2.33
CA LYS A 142 -12.40 14.26 1.74
C LYS A 142 -10.95 13.80 1.62
N VAL A 143 -10.45 13.03 2.58
CA VAL A 143 -9.07 12.52 2.55
C VAL A 143 -9.09 11.09 2.04
N ARG A 144 -8.46 10.87 0.89
CA ARG A 144 -8.45 9.59 0.17
C ARG A 144 -7.04 9.28 -0.31
N ILE A 145 -6.50 8.17 0.13
CA ILE A 145 -5.15 7.72 -0.18
C ILE A 145 -5.24 6.42 -0.97
N VAL A 146 -4.51 6.32 -2.07
CA VAL A 146 -4.44 5.11 -2.89
C VAL A 146 -3.01 4.59 -2.95
N ASP A 147 -2.81 3.33 -2.59
CA ASP A 147 -1.62 2.56 -2.94
C ASP A 147 -1.91 1.72 -4.20
N PHE A 148 -1.22 2.02 -5.29
CA PHE A 148 -1.38 1.34 -6.57
C PHE A 148 -0.16 0.47 -6.89
N HIS A 149 -0.30 -0.82 -6.61
CA HIS A 149 0.78 -1.80 -6.68
C HIS A 149 0.86 -2.40 -8.09
N ALA A 150 1.82 -1.95 -8.89
CA ALA A 150 1.84 -2.26 -10.32
C ALA A 150 3.26 -2.23 -10.90
N GLU A 151 3.53 -3.04 -11.91
CA GLU A 151 4.84 -3.07 -12.58
C GLU A 151 4.95 -1.97 -13.64
N ALA A 152 4.01 -1.89 -14.57
CA ALA A 152 4.12 -1.00 -15.72
C ALA A 152 3.95 0.49 -15.34
N THR A 153 4.97 1.29 -15.64
CA THR A 153 4.94 2.75 -15.44
C THR A 153 3.81 3.43 -16.22
N SER A 154 3.48 2.93 -17.42
CA SER A 154 2.36 3.42 -18.21
C SER A 154 1.02 3.25 -17.48
N GLU A 155 0.82 2.11 -16.81
CA GLU A 155 -0.38 1.82 -16.04
C GLU A 155 -0.45 2.70 -14.79
N LYS A 156 0.67 2.88 -14.06
CA LYS A 156 0.78 3.75 -12.88
C LYS A 156 0.45 5.21 -13.20
N VAL A 157 1.02 5.74 -14.29
CA VAL A 157 0.76 7.11 -14.74
C VAL A 157 -0.69 7.25 -15.22
N ALA A 158 -1.20 6.29 -16.00
CA ALA A 158 -2.59 6.31 -16.46
C ALA A 158 -3.59 6.28 -15.29
N PHE A 159 -3.35 5.43 -14.29
CA PHE A 159 -4.18 5.33 -13.10
C PHE A 159 -4.16 6.63 -12.29
N SER A 160 -2.97 7.23 -12.10
CA SER A 160 -2.83 8.52 -11.41
C SER A 160 -3.65 9.64 -12.08
N TRP A 161 -3.60 9.73 -13.42
CA TRP A 161 -4.44 10.68 -14.18
C TRP A 161 -5.93 10.34 -14.12
N TYR A 162 -6.26 9.05 -14.10
CA TYR A 162 -7.65 8.61 -14.03
C TYR A 162 -8.33 9.06 -12.75
N VAL A 163 -7.65 8.99 -11.60
CA VAL A 163 -8.21 9.37 -10.30
C VAL A 163 -7.93 10.82 -9.88
N ASP A 164 -7.29 11.59 -10.76
CA ASP A 164 -6.91 12.98 -10.51
C ASP A 164 -8.11 13.84 -10.09
N GLY A 165 -7.93 14.65 -9.04
CA GLY A 165 -8.97 15.46 -8.40
C GLY A 165 -10.03 14.68 -7.61
N ARG A 166 -10.02 13.34 -7.66
CA ARG A 166 -10.95 12.47 -6.92
C ARG A 166 -10.34 11.83 -5.68
N VAL A 167 -9.01 11.90 -5.56
CA VAL A 167 -8.24 11.42 -4.40
C VAL A 167 -7.19 12.44 -3.97
N SER A 168 -6.77 12.37 -2.71
CA SER A 168 -5.76 13.26 -2.15
C SER A 168 -4.35 12.85 -2.56
N ALA A 169 -4.08 11.54 -2.58
CA ALA A 169 -2.78 11.02 -2.97
C ALA A 169 -2.88 9.63 -3.63
N VAL A 170 -2.00 9.39 -4.60
CA VAL A 170 -1.74 8.08 -5.22
C VAL A 170 -0.23 7.82 -5.17
N GLY A 171 0.18 6.78 -4.46
CA GLY A 171 1.55 6.29 -4.48
C GLY A 171 1.60 4.94 -5.17
N GLY A 172 2.45 4.80 -6.18
CA GLY A 172 2.76 3.48 -6.71
C GLY A 172 3.74 2.71 -5.83
N THR A 173 3.66 1.38 -5.88
CA THR A 173 4.57 0.42 -5.21
C THR A 173 4.88 -0.74 -6.18
N HIS A 174 5.61 -1.79 -5.72
CA HIS A 174 6.01 -3.02 -6.45
C HIS A 174 7.44 -3.01 -6.99
N THR A 175 7.90 -1.94 -7.66
CA THR A 175 9.17 -2.03 -8.41
C THR A 175 10.42 -1.89 -7.52
N HIS A 176 10.23 -1.56 -6.24
CA HIS A 176 11.25 -1.37 -5.21
C HIS A 176 12.26 -0.24 -5.46
N ILE A 177 12.16 0.47 -6.59
CA ILE A 177 13.02 1.61 -6.93
C ILE A 177 12.19 2.87 -6.93
N GLN A 178 12.55 3.80 -6.05
CA GLN A 178 11.87 5.10 -5.96
C GLN A 178 12.05 5.89 -7.27
N THR A 179 10.95 6.42 -7.78
CA THR A 179 10.95 7.34 -8.93
C THR A 179 11.09 8.79 -8.48
N ALA A 180 11.57 9.65 -9.37
CA ALA A 180 11.71 11.10 -9.13
C ALA A 180 10.66 11.93 -9.91
N ASP A 181 9.45 11.39 -10.09
CA ASP A 181 8.34 12.02 -10.81
C ASP A 181 7.24 12.57 -9.89
N GLU A 182 7.58 12.74 -8.60
CA GLU A 182 6.65 13.22 -7.59
C GLU A 182 6.09 14.61 -7.94
N ARG A 183 4.77 14.75 -7.86
CA ARG A 183 4.08 15.99 -8.21
C ARG A 183 2.76 16.13 -7.49
N VAL A 184 2.29 17.37 -7.39
CA VAL A 184 0.88 17.68 -7.11
C VAL A 184 0.27 18.20 -8.41
N THR A 185 -0.81 17.58 -8.86
CA THR A 185 -1.49 17.99 -10.11
C THR A 185 -2.24 19.30 -9.93
N ALA A 186 -2.68 19.91 -11.04
CA ALA A 186 -3.52 21.10 -10.99
C ALA A 186 -4.88 20.85 -10.30
N ALA A 187 -5.37 19.61 -10.30
CA ALA A 187 -6.59 19.23 -9.58
C ALA A 187 -6.35 18.87 -8.11
N GLY A 188 -5.10 18.91 -7.64
CA GLY A 188 -4.73 18.79 -6.23
C GLY A 188 -4.39 17.38 -5.76
N THR A 189 -4.27 16.39 -6.65
CA THR A 189 -3.83 15.04 -6.28
C THR A 189 -2.31 14.97 -6.22
N ALA A 190 -1.76 14.46 -5.11
CA ALA A 190 -0.34 14.13 -5.01
C ALA A 190 -0.07 12.76 -5.66
N CYS A 191 0.92 12.67 -6.54
CA CYS A 191 1.23 11.46 -7.30
C CYS A 191 2.74 11.17 -7.28
N ILE A 192 3.11 9.89 -7.24
CA ILE A 192 4.45 9.38 -7.53
C ILE A 192 4.32 7.98 -8.14
N SER A 193 5.11 7.70 -9.18
CA SER A 193 5.01 6.42 -9.90
C SER A 193 5.48 5.23 -9.05
N ASP A 194 6.50 5.39 -8.22
CA ASP A 194 6.91 4.38 -7.24
C ASP A 194 7.55 5.00 -5.99
N LEU A 195 7.07 4.60 -4.81
CA LEU A 195 7.60 5.02 -3.51
C LEU A 195 8.97 4.38 -3.19
N GLY A 196 9.34 3.31 -3.88
CA GLY A 196 10.53 2.51 -3.62
C GLY A 196 10.38 1.54 -2.45
N MET A 197 11.46 0.85 -2.12
CA MET A 197 11.49 -0.15 -1.04
C MET A 197 12.04 0.43 0.27
N THR A 198 11.48 -0.01 1.40
CA THR A 198 12.08 0.12 2.73
C THR A 198 12.71 -1.21 3.14
N GLY A 199 14.02 -1.34 2.96
CA GLY A 199 14.70 -2.62 3.15
C GLY A 199 16.21 -2.57 2.89
N PRO A 200 16.84 -3.72 2.58
CA PRO A 200 18.25 -3.79 2.23
C PRO A 200 18.61 -2.89 1.04
N TYR A 201 19.37 -1.82 1.26
CA TYR A 201 19.77 -0.90 0.18
C TYR A 201 20.82 -1.52 -0.75
N ASP A 202 21.80 -2.22 -0.18
CA ASP A 202 22.89 -2.83 -0.94
C ASP A 202 22.53 -4.27 -1.36
N SER A 203 21.52 -4.40 -2.22
CA SER A 203 20.86 -5.66 -2.58
C SER A 203 20.37 -5.64 -4.04
N VAL A 204 19.79 -6.74 -4.51
CA VAL A 204 19.01 -6.77 -5.76
C VAL A 204 17.53 -6.84 -5.40
N ILE A 205 16.87 -5.69 -5.35
CA ILE A 205 15.40 -5.61 -5.08
C ILE A 205 15.06 -6.22 -3.69
N GLY A 206 16.00 -6.16 -2.75
CA GLY A 206 15.86 -6.73 -1.39
C GLY A 206 16.54 -8.09 -1.21
N ALA A 207 16.81 -8.82 -2.29
CA ALA A 207 17.48 -10.13 -2.28
C ALA A 207 19.01 -10.01 -2.26
N GLU A 208 19.69 -11.10 -1.85
CA GLU A 208 21.14 -11.16 -1.85
C GLU A 208 21.72 -10.98 -3.27
N LYS A 209 22.92 -10.37 -3.33
CA LYS A 209 23.63 -10.19 -4.60
C LYS A 209 24.19 -11.54 -5.07
N GLY A 210 23.84 -11.94 -6.29
CA GLY A 210 24.29 -13.19 -6.88
C GLY A 210 23.40 -13.61 -8.04
N PRO A 211 23.68 -14.76 -8.68
CA PRO A 211 22.71 -15.36 -9.59
C PRO A 211 21.43 -15.69 -8.81
N ILE A 212 20.31 -15.17 -9.31
CA ILE A 212 18.95 -15.43 -8.84
C ILE A 212 18.45 -16.73 -9.48
#